data_AF-A0A4Q4XW71-F1
#
_entry.id   AF-A0A4Q4XW71-F1
#
_cell.length_a   1.000
_cell.length_b   1.000
_cell.length_c   1.000
_cell.angle_alpha   90.00
_cell.angle_beta   90.00
_cell.angle_gamma   90.00
#
_symmetry.space_group_name_H-M   'P 1'
#
loop_
_entity.id
_entity.type
_entity.pdbx_description
1 polymer ?
#
loop_
_entity_poly.entity_id
_entity_poly.type
_entity_poly.pdbx_seq_one_letter_code
_entity_poly.pdbx_strand_id
1 'polypeptide(L)'
;MPFGLAILANDLSAVQPTWVPPNVKFEIDDMESPWLYDNPFDFIFCRYMAACIKDWPKLVQSIFENLTPGGWAEFQDFDLQYYSEDGSLTESHDTMKWINTLLGAARKIGRDPCPGVSLEKWVKEAGFKNVTHHRFRFPIGPWPRDPKMKEIGMYNLTQVLQGLEGFSLRLFCDVLGWRQEEVVVLTSKVRKELKTRSFHAQYDLSPLYSIAYDEVVRRTCSALDIPFNGSRLLATQKWTKLTVLVFDIFYDNYVPTAHYKVNLPVLLVDYGRTQSYVRVASPEFREAINDHLATQHNYHGWDGKPHHFEDQTSAAAPKYENPRDTSVL
;
A
#
# COMPACT_ATOMS: atom_id res chain seq x y z
N MET A 1 -5.96 -5.25 31.09
CA MET A 1 -5.40 -3.94 30.67
C MET A 1 -6.51 -3.12 30.05
N PRO A 2 -6.61 -1.80 30.28
CA PRO A 2 -7.69 -1.00 29.72
C PRO A 2 -7.50 -0.88 28.21
N PHE A 3 -8.51 -1.30 27.45
CA PHE A 3 -8.84 -1.07 26.03
C PHE A 3 -7.83 -0.28 25.17
N GLY A 4 -6.63 -0.82 24.97
CA GLY A 4 -5.64 -0.31 24.03
C GLY A 4 -5.43 -1.31 22.91
N LEU A 5 -5.52 -0.84 21.67
CA LEU A 5 -4.87 -1.41 20.50
C LEU A 5 -3.59 -2.23 20.86
N ALA A 6 -3.51 -3.55 20.60
CA ALA A 6 -2.26 -4.35 20.62
C ALA A 6 -1.88 -4.86 19.20
N ILE A 7 -0.60 -4.79 18.80
CA ILE A 7 -0.09 -5.26 17.49
C ILE A 7 0.93 -6.34 17.81
N LEU A 8 0.81 -7.43 17.09
CA LEU A 8 1.84 -8.44 16.99
C LEU A 8 2.40 -8.42 15.57
N ALA A 9 3.70 -8.22 15.44
CA ALA A 9 4.43 -8.38 14.20
C ALA A 9 5.18 -9.71 14.25
N ASN A 10 5.10 -10.49 13.20
CA ASN A 10 5.71 -11.82 13.09
C ASN A 10 6.64 -11.83 11.87
N ASP A 11 7.87 -12.33 12.06
CA ASP A 11 8.82 -12.56 10.99
C ASP A 11 9.74 -13.72 11.37
N LEU A 12 10.20 -14.50 10.40
CA LEU A 12 11.19 -15.57 10.64
C LEU A 12 12.54 -15.01 11.11
N SER A 13 12.82 -13.74 10.80
CA SER A 13 14.07 -13.05 11.10
C SER A 13 13.87 -11.98 12.17
N ALA A 14 14.91 -11.74 12.97
CA ALA A 14 14.93 -10.66 13.97
C ALA A 14 15.10 -9.27 13.31
N VAL A 15 14.07 -8.79 12.61
CA VAL A 15 14.05 -7.52 11.85
C VAL A 15 13.51 -6.34 12.66
N GLN A 16 13.26 -6.53 13.96
CA GLN A 16 12.64 -5.50 14.80
C GLN A 16 13.50 -4.22 14.89
N PRO A 17 12.87 -3.02 14.84
CA PRO A 17 13.55 -1.77 15.14
C PRO A 17 14.03 -1.73 16.60
N THR A 18 15.07 -0.95 16.88
CA THR A 18 15.58 -0.75 18.25
C THR A 18 14.59 0.02 19.14
N TRP A 19 13.68 0.78 18.56
CA TRP A 19 12.64 1.52 19.27
C TRP A 19 11.26 1.20 18.72
N VAL A 20 10.39 0.67 19.57
CA VAL A 20 9.04 0.23 19.21
C VAL A 20 8.03 0.81 20.19
N PRO A 21 6.81 1.18 19.74
CA PRO A 21 5.77 1.65 20.65
C PRO A 21 5.41 0.57 21.68
N PRO A 22 4.97 0.94 22.91
CA PRO A 22 4.65 0.00 23.98
C PRO A 22 3.57 -1.04 23.63
N ASN A 23 2.79 -0.78 22.57
CA ASN A 23 1.68 -1.61 22.13
C ASN A 23 1.97 -2.41 20.85
N VAL A 24 3.24 -2.53 20.48
CA VAL A 24 3.74 -3.36 19.39
C VAL A 24 4.68 -4.40 20.00
N LYS A 25 4.43 -5.67 19.70
CA LYS A 25 5.29 -6.80 20.03
C LYS A 25 5.80 -7.43 18.75
N PHE A 26 6.99 -8.00 18.82
CA PHE A 26 7.60 -8.75 17.73
C PHE A 26 7.81 -10.18 18.18
N GLU A 27 7.43 -11.12 17.31
CA GLU A 27 7.70 -12.54 17.48
C GLU A 27 8.55 -13.03 16.32
N ILE A 28 9.56 -13.82 16.67
CA ILE A 28 10.41 -14.50 15.70
C ILE A 28 9.85 -15.90 15.55
N ASP A 29 9.11 -16.13 14.48
CA ASP A 29 8.43 -17.41 14.24
C ASP A 29 8.20 -17.65 12.74
N ASP A 30 8.00 -18.91 12.37
CA ASP A 30 7.64 -19.30 11.02
C ASP A 30 6.11 -19.31 10.88
N MET A 31 5.56 -18.40 10.08
CA MET A 31 4.11 -18.34 9.83
C MET A 31 3.52 -19.62 9.20
N GLU A 32 4.33 -20.52 8.62
CA GLU A 32 3.87 -21.82 8.11
C GLU A 32 3.74 -22.89 9.22
N SER A 33 4.28 -22.63 10.42
CA SER A 33 4.14 -23.46 11.61
C SER A 33 2.75 -23.35 12.23
N PRO A 34 2.34 -24.26 13.14
CA PRO A 34 1.07 -24.12 13.85
C PRO A 34 1.00 -22.84 14.69
N TRP A 35 -0.07 -22.06 14.54
CA TRP A 35 -0.28 -20.84 15.30
C TRP A 35 -0.83 -21.18 16.69
N LEU A 36 -0.08 -20.86 17.74
CA LEU A 36 -0.38 -21.23 19.14
C LEU A 36 -0.91 -20.05 19.95
N TYR A 37 -1.65 -19.14 19.32
CA TYR A 37 -2.18 -17.95 19.99
C TYR A 37 -3.37 -18.31 20.88
N ASP A 38 -3.33 -17.85 22.14
CA ASP A 38 -4.43 -18.08 23.10
C ASP A 38 -5.71 -17.32 22.73
N ASN A 39 -5.58 -16.22 21.97
CA ASN A 39 -6.69 -15.36 21.59
C ASN A 39 -6.63 -15.08 20.08
N PRO A 40 -7.79 -15.10 19.40
CA PRO A 40 -7.87 -14.70 18.00
C PRO A 40 -7.61 -13.19 17.83
N PHE A 41 -7.25 -12.80 16.62
CA PHE A 41 -6.98 -11.43 16.20
C PHE A 41 -8.23 -10.78 15.60
N ASP A 42 -8.35 -9.47 15.76
CA ASP A 42 -9.41 -8.68 15.11
C ASP A 42 -9.06 -8.32 13.67
N PHE A 43 -7.77 -8.22 13.37
CA PHE A 43 -7.24 -7.91 12.06
C PHE A 43 -5.89 -8.57 11.84
N ILE A 44 -5.73 -9.22 10.69
CA ILE A 44 -4.45 -9.78 10.23
C ILE A 44 -4.07 -9.15 8.89
N PHE A 45 -2.85 -8.65 8.83
CA PHE A 45 -2.26 -8.06 7.62
C PHE A 45 -1.08 -8.90 7.16
N CYS A 46 -1.16 -9.43 5.94
CA CYS A 46 -0.12 -10.24 5.33
C CYS A 46 0.40 -9.54 4.07
N ARG A 47 1.70 -9.24 4.00
CA ARG A 47 2.28 -8.55 2.84
C ARG A 47 3.66 -9.07 2.46
N TYR A 48 3.96 -9.02 1.16
CA TYR A 48 5.28 -9.30 0.59
C TYR A 48 5.83 -10.69 0.92
N MET A 49 4.99 -11.70 0.73
CA MET A 49 5.29 -13.10 1.02
C MET A 49 5.47 -13.96 -0.25
N ALA A 50 5.36 -13.37 -1.46
CA ALA A 50 5.74 -14.02 -2.71
C ALA A 50 7.13 -14.67 -2.59
N ALA A 51 7.25 -15.92 -3.08
CA ALA A 51 8.43 -16.76 -2.98
C ALA A 51 8.93 -17.08 -1.54
N CYS A 52 8.18 -16.72 -0.49
CA CYS A 52 8.50 -17.06 0.90
C CYS A 52 7.68 -18.25 1.40
N ILE A 53 6.40 -18.31 1.02
CA ILE A 53 5.43 -19.32 1.48
C ILE A 53 5.40 -20.52 0.53
N LYS A 54 5.35 -21.73 1.09
CA LYS A 54 5.17 -22.97 0.33
C LYS A 54 3.70 -23.33 0.16
N ASP A 55 2.91 -23.20 1.22
CA ASP A 55 1.49 -23.56 1.22
C ASP A 55 0.60 -22.34 1.51
N TRP A 56 0.32 -21.59 0.45
CA TRP A 56 -0.56 -20.42 0.50
C TRP A 56 -1.98 -20.74 0.97
N PRO A 57 -2.67 -21.78 0.46
CA PRO A 57 -3.97 -22.19 0.98
C PRO A 57 -3.96 -22.43 2.49
N LYS A 58 -2.94 -23.14 3.02
CA LYS A 58 -2.80 -23.39 4.45
C LYS A 58 -2.58 -22.11 5.25
N LEU A 59 -1.75 -21.18 4.75
CA LEU A 59 -1.54 -19.89 5.42
C LEU A 59 -2.85 -19.09 5.47
N VAL A 60 -3.57 -18.99 4.36
CA VAL A 60 -4.86 -18.29 4.28
C VAL A 60 -5.90 -18.92 5.23
N GLN A 61 -5.94 -20.25 5.31
CA GLN A 61 -6.79 -20.97 6.25
C GLN A 61 -6.41 -20.67 7.70
N SER A 62 -5.11 -20.66 8.02
CA SER A 62 -4.61 -20.35 9.37
C SER A 62 -4.98 -18.93 9.78
N ILE A 63 -4.87 -17.98 8.85
CA ILE A 63 -5.32 -16.59 9.06
C ILE A 63 -6.83 -16.55 9.35
N PHE A 64 -7.65 -17.27 8.59
CA PHE A 64 -9.10 -17.32 8.81
C PHE A 64 -9.46 -17.87 10.20
N GLU A 65 -8.84 -18.98 10.61
CA GLU A 65 -9.11 -19.65 11.89
C GLU A 65 -8.66 -18.83 13.11
N ASN A 66 -7.67 -17.97 12.94
CA ASN A 66 -7.15 -17.12 14.00
C ASN A 66 -7.80 -15.74 14.03
N LEU A 67 -8.86 -15.48 13.26
CA LEU A 67 -9.64 -14.24 13.36
C LEU A 67 -10.84 -14.39 14.29
N THR A 68 -11.21 -13.30 14.95
CA THR A 68 -12.49 -13.21 15.66
C THR A 68 -13.64 -13.32 14.65
N PRO A 69 -14.83 -13.79 15.06
CA PRO A 69 -16.02 -13.68 14.22
C PRO A 69 -16.28 -12.22 13.82
N GLY A 70 -16.21 -11.94 12.51
CA GLY A 70 -16.32 -10.58 11.97
C GLY A 70 -15.00 -9.80 11.89
N GLY A 71 -13.88 -10.44 12.24
CA GLY A 71 -12.52 -9.94 12.05
C GLY A 71 -12.12 -9.87 10.57
N TRP A 72 -11.02 -9.17 10.30
CA TRP A 72 -10.64 -8.74 8.96
C TRP A 72 -9.27 -9.29 8.55
N ALA A 73 -9.12 -9.64 7.26
CA ALA A 73 -7.83 -9.95 6.66
C ALA A 73 -7.57 -9.03 5.47
N GLU A 74 -6.33 -8.58 5.35
CA GLU A 74 -5.82 -7.88 4.18
C GLU A 74 -4.53 -8.55 3.70
N PHE A 75 -4.49 -8.83 2.40
CA PHE A 75 -3.33 -9.41 1.72
C PHE A 75 -2.79 -8.40 0.73
N GLN A 76 -1.47 -8.17 0.71
CA GLN A 76 -0.80 -7.36 -0.31
C GLN A 76 0.42 -8.09 -0.84
N ASP A 77 0.29 -8.71 -2.01
CA ASP A 77 1.40 -9.48 -2.56
C ASP A 77 1.64 -9.27 -4.04
N PHE A 78 2.86 -9.60 -4.45
CA PHE A 78 3.36 -9.36 -5.79
C PHE A 78 3.11 -10.53 -6.71
N ASP A 79 2.86 -10.22 -7.98
CA ASP A 79 3.18 -11.11 -9.09
C ASP A 79 4.53 -10.69 -9.64
N LEU A 80 5.60 -11.38 -9.24
CA LEU A 80 6.99 -10.99 -9.54
C LEU A 80 7.39 -11.16 -11.02
N GLN A 81 6.49 -11.66 -11.87
CA GLN A 81 6.73 -11.78 -13.30
C GLN A 81 6.78 -10.41 -13.97
N TYR A 82 7.93 -10.07 -14.54
CA TYR A 82 8.06 -8.82 -15.29
C TYR A 82 7.46 -8.98 -16.68
N TYR A 83 6.86 -7.90 -17.15
CA TYR A 83 6.34 -7.76 -18.50
C TYR A 83 6.40 -6.30 -18.96
N SER A 84 6.12 -6.06 -20.24
CA SER A 84 5.94 -4.71 -20.81
C SER A 84 4.72 -4.74 -21.74
N GLU A 85 3.84 -3.77 -21.63
CA GLU A 85 2.62 -3.71 -22.46
C GLU A 85 2.91 -3.44 -23.95
N ASP A 86 4.01 -2.76 -24.24
CA ASP A 86 4.43 -2.42 -25.61
C ASP A 86 5.39 -3.44 -26.22
N GLY A 87 5.67 -4.55 -25.53
CA GLY A 87 6.60 -5.59 -25.98
C GLY A 87 8.08 -5.17 -26.00
N SER A 88 8.44 -4.05 -25.37
CA SER A 88 9.83 -3.58 -25.31
C SER A 88 10.75 -4.48 -24.47
N LEU A 89 10.21 -5.17 -23.46
CA LEU A 89 10.92 -6.21 -22.70
C LEU A 89 10.70 -7.56 -23.39
N THR A 90 11.80 -8.20 -23.77
CA THR A 90 11.81 -9.45 -24.54
C THR A 90 12.79 -10.47 -23.96
N GLU A 91 12.68 -11.73 -24.38
CA GLU A 91 13.57 -12.82 -23.96
C GLU A 91 15.06 -12.63 -24.30
N SER A 92 15.39 -11.69 -25.20
CA SER A 92 16.80 -11.36 -25.48
C SER A 92 17.48 -10.62 -24.33
N HIS A 93 16.70 -9.90 -23.52
CA HIS A 93 17.18 -9.07 -22.42
C HIS A 93 17.65 -9.92 -21.24
N ASP A 94 18.78 -9.54 -20.64
CA ASP A 94 19.30 -10.23 -19.47
C ASP A 94 18.39 -10.05 -18.25
N THR A 95 17.66 -8.93 -18.18
CA THR A 95 16.60 -8.68 -17.18
C THR A 95 15.50 -9.73 -17.25
N MET A 96 15.06 -10.09 -18.46
CA MET A 96 14.01 -11.10 -18.67
C MET A 96 14.52 -12.51 -18.31
N LYS A 97 15.76 -12.84 -18.74
CA LYS A 97 16.42 -14.10 -18.36
C LYS A 97 16.57 -14.21 -16.85
N TRP A 98 17.00 -13.14 -16.19
CA TRP A 98 17.19 -13.10 -14.75
C TRP A 98 15.90 -13.37 -13.99
N ILE A 99 14.82 -12.63 -14.28
CA ILE A 99 13.56 -12.82 -13.56
C ILE A 99 12.96 -14.20 -13.86
N ASN A 100 12.97 -14.67 -15.11
CA ASN A 100 12.49 -16.02 -15.45
C ASN A 100 13.27 -17.12 -14.70
N THR A 101 14.60 -16.97 -14.59
CA THR A 101 15.46 -17.91 -13.86
C THR A 101 15.17 -17.90 -12.37
N LEU A 102 15.02 -16.70 -11.78
CA LEU A 102 14.69 -16.52 -10.37
C LEU A 102 13.35 -17.17 -10.01
N LEU A 103 12.30 -16.87 -10.78
CA LEU A 103 10.95 -17.41 -10.56
C LEU A 103 10.92 -18.93 -10.78
N GLY A 104 11.66 -19.44 -11.78
CA GLY A 104 11.82 -20.87 -12.01
C GLY A 104 12.49 -21.58 -10.83
N ALA A 105 13.52 -20.98 -10.25
CA ALA A 105 14.20 -21.52 -9.06
C ALA A 105 13.27 -21.55 -7.83
N ALA A 106 12.51 -20.49 -7.59
CA ALA A 106 11.52 -20.46 -6.50
C ALA A 106 10.47 -21.57 -6.64
N ARG A 107 9.93 -21.76 -7.86
CA ARG A 107 8.96 -22.83 -8.13
C ARG A 107 9.55 -24.23 -7.94
N LYS A 108 10.84 -24.45 -8.27
CA LYS A 108 11.51 -25.75 -8.04
C LYS A 108 11.54 -26.17 -6.56
N ILE A 109 11.55 -25.21 -5.64
CA ILE A 109 11.49 -25.48 -4.19
C ILE A 109 10.07 -25.37 -3.62
N GLY A 110 9.05 -25.37 -4.49
CA GLY A 110 7.64 -25.34 -4.10
C GLY A 110 7.18 -23.99 -3.55
N ARG A 111 7.86 -22.89 -3.87
CA ARG A 111 7.45 -21.55 -3.42
C ARG A 111 6.91 -20.76 -4.61
N ASP A 112 5.68 -20.27 -4.47
CA ASP A 112 5.00 -19.52 -5.53
C ASP A 112 5.46 -18.05 -5.53
N PRO A 113 6.12 -17.58 -6.60
CA PRO A 113 6.55 -16.20 -6.68
C PRO A 113 5.49 -15.25 -7.27
N CYS A 114 4.31 -15.77 -7.67
CA CYS A 114 3.20 -14.97 -8.19
C CYS A 114 1.85 -15.36 -7.54
N PRO A 115 1.70 -15.22 -6.21
CA PRO A 115 0.46 -15.57 -5.52
C PRO A 115 -0.74 -14.68 -5.87
N GLY A 116 -0.53 -13.47 -6.38
CA GLY A 116 -1.55 -12.44 -6.56
C GLY A 116 -2.77 -12.91 -7.34
N VAL A 117 -2.56 -13.65 -8.42
CA VAL A 117 -3.63 -14.22 -9.26
C VAL A 117 -4.52 -15.25 -8.53
N SER A 118 -3.99 -15.90 -7.50
CA SER A 118 -4.65 -17.00 -6.79
C SER A 118 -5.20 -16.60 -5.42
N LEU A 119 -4.77 -15.45 -4.87
CA LEU A 119 -5.19 -14.97 -3.54
C LEU A 119 -6.71 -14.91 -3.37
N GLU A 120 -7.42 -14.34 -4.35
CA GLU A 120 -8.89 -14.24 -4.28
C GLU A 120 -9.57 -15.62 -4.18
N LYS A 121 -9.04 -16.61 -4.91
CA LYS A 121 -9.53 -17.99 -4.87
C LYS A 121 -9.31 -18.58 -3.48
N TRP A 122 -8.07 -18.56 -2.97
CA TRP A 122 -7.73 -19.16 -1.67
C TRP A 122 -8.51 -18.52 -0.53
N VAL A 123 -8.69 -17.20 -0.56
CA VAL A 123 -9.45 -16.47 0.46
C VAL A 123 -10.94 -16.82 0.42
N LYS A 124 -11.54 -16.98 -0.76
CA LYS A 124 -12.93 -17.47 -0.86
C LYS A 124 -13.08 -18.91 -0.39
N GLU A 125 -12.13 -19.78 -0.73
CA GLU A 125 -12.14 -21.19 -0.33
C GLU A 125 -11.99 -21.37 1.18
N ALA A 126 -11.19 -20.52 1.85
CA ALA A 126 -11.05 -20.51 3.31
C ALA A 126 -12.31 -20.06 4.06
N GLY A 127 -13.26 -19.38 3.38
CA GLY A 127 -14.56 -19.02 3.93
C GLY A 127 -14.78 -17.52 4.16
N PHE A 128 -13.82 -16.67 3.81
CA PHE A 128 -13.98 -15.21 3.89
C PHE A 128 -15.17 -14.72 3.06
N LYS A 129 -15.83 -13.66 3.55
CA LYS A 129 -16.93 -12.97 2.87
C LYS A 129 -16.50 -11.55 2.49
N ASN A 130 -17.27 -10.90 1.61
CA ASN A 130 -17.06 -9.53 1.14
C ASN A 130 -15.70 -9.28 0.43
N VAL A 131 -15.13 -10.31 -0.19
CA VAL A 131 -13.83 -10.27 -0.85
C VAL A 131 -13.78 -9.27 -2.02
N THR A 132 -12.77 -8.40 -2.01
CA THR A 132 -12.49 -7.40 -3.05
C THR A 132 -11.03 -7.47 -3.47
N HIS A 133 -10.79 -7.78 -4.75
CA HIS A 133 -9.47 -7.91 -5.33
C HIS A 133 -9.18 -6.75 -6.27
N HIS A 134 -8.04 -6.09 -6.07
CA HIS A 134 -7.51 -5.12 -7.01
C HIS A 134 -6.15 -5.60 -7.51
N ARG A 135 -5.83 -5.24 -8.75
CA ARG A 135 -4.51 -5.44 -9.35
C ARG A 135 -3.96 -4.10 -9.78
N PHE A 136 -2.79 -3.75 -9.29
CA PHE A 136 -2.09 -2.51 -9.59
C PHE A 136 -0.83 -2.82 -10.38
N ARG A 137 -0.63 -2.06 -11.46
CA ARG A 137 0.57 -2.14 -12.29
C ARG A 137 1.66 -1.26 -11.70
N PHE A 138 2.80 -1.85 -11.38
CA PHE A 138 3.94 -1.16 -10.80
C PHE A 138 5.10 -1.10 -11.81
N PRO A 139 5.47 0.12 -12.27
CA PRO A 139 6.55 0.30 -13.22
C PRO A 139 7.90 0.05 -12.56
N ILE A 140 8.89 -0.31 -13.36
CA ILE A 140 10.30 -0.36 -12.98
C ILE A 140 11.05 0.67 -13.81
N GLY A 141 11.41 1.77 -13.17
CA GLY A 141 12.15 2.87 -13.76
C GLY A 141 11.29 4.04 -14.25
N PRO A 142 11.94 5.13 -14.73
CA PRO A 142 11.30 6.42 -14.98
C PRO A 142 10.63 6.53 -16.34
N TRP A 143 10.05 5.45 -16.84
CA TRP A 143 9.41 5.45 -18.15
C TRP A 143 7.96 5.95 -18.19
N PRO A 144 7.15 5.85 -17.12
CA PRO A 144 5.79 6.40 -17.16
C PRO A 144 5.79 7.92 -17.37
N ARG A 145 4.78 8.42 -18.08
CA ARG A 145 4.56 9.87 -18.25
C ARG A 145 4.01 10.52 -16.98
N ASP A 146 3.09 9.82 -16.32
CA ASP A 146 2.48 10.28 -15.08
C ASP A 146 3.54 10.49 -13.99
N PRO A 147 3.62 11.67 -13.34
CA PRO A 147 4.65 11.98 -12.36
C PRO A 147 4.67 11.03 -11.16
N LYS A 148 3.51 10.58 -10.68
CA LYS A 148 3.41 9.68 -9.53
C LYS A 148 3.86 8.27 -9.89
N MET A 149 3.40 7.73 -11.00
CA MET A 149 3.83 6.43 -11.51
C MET A 149 5.30 6.42 -11.86
N LYS A 150 5.82 7.56 -12.37
CA LYS A 150 7.25 7.76 -12.51
C LYS A 150 7.91 7.62 -11.15
N GLU A 151 7.59 8.43 -10.15
CA GLU A 151 8.19 8.32 -8.82
C GLU A 151 8.18 6.89 -8.24
N ILE A 152 7.03 6.21 -8.29
CA ILE A 152 6.87 4.80 -7.88
C ILE A 152 7.87 3.90 -8.62
N GLY A 153 8.02 4.09 -9.94
CA GLY A 153 8.98 3.36 -10.74
C GLY A 153 10.43 3.54 -10.29
N MET A 154 10.78 4.66 -9.64
CA MET A 154 12.14 4.96 -9.18
C MET A 154 12.42 4.27 -7.88
N TYR A 155 11.43 4.24 -6.98
CA TYR A 155 11.54 3.42 -5.78
C TYR A 155 11.70 1.96 -6.14
N ASN A 156 10.87 1.44 -7.04
CA ASN A 156 10.98 0.05 -7.51
C ASN A 156 12.32 -0.23 -8.20
N LEU A 157 12.77 0.65 -9.09
CA LEU A 157 14.09 0.50 -9.72
C LEU A 157 15.20 0.48 -8.68
N THR A 158 15.15 1.37 -7.67
CA THR A 158 16.14 1.41 -6.60
C THR A 158 16.13 0.13 -5.78
N GLN A 159 14.95 -0.36 -5.40
CA GLN A 159 14.78 -1.61 -4.66
C GLN A 159 15.36 -2.80 -5.43
N VAL A 160 15.03 -2.92 -6.72
CA VAL A 160 15.59 -4.00 -7.57
C VAL A 160 17.10 -3.88 -7.64
N LEU A 161 17.65 -2.69 -7.96
CA LEU A 161 19.09 -2.51 -8.10
C LEU A 161 19.87 -2.78 -6.80
N GLN A 162 19.30 -2.47 -5.63
CA GLN A 162 19.92 -2.75 -4.34
C GLN A 162 19.77 -4.23 -3.95
N GLY A 163 18.65 -4.86 -4.30
CA GLY A 163 18.33 -6.23 -3.92
C GLY A 163 18.80 -7.32 -4.88
N LEU A 164 19.23 -6.99 -6.10
CA LEU A 164 19.55 -7.96 -7.18
C LEU A 164 20.35 -9.18 -6.70
N GLU A 165 21.44 -8.97 -5.98
CA GLU A 165 22.27 -10.07 -5.47
C GLU A 165 21.59 -10.82 -4.31
N GLY A 166 20.98 -10.09 -3.37
CA GLY A 166 20.25 -10.67 -2.24
C GLY A 166 19.10 -11.57 -2.68
N PHE A 167 18.35 -11.18 -3.72
CA PHE A 167 17.29 -12.01 -4.30
C PHE A 167 17.85 -13.26 -4.99
N SER A 168 19.01 -13.14 -5.63
CA SER A 168 19.51 -14.16 -6.57
C SER A 168 20.38 -15.21 -5.91
N LEU A 169 21.29 -14.84 -5.01
CA LEU A 169 22.38 -15.72 -4.58
C LEU A 169 21.90 -17.08 -4.05
N ARG A 170 20.93 -17.08 -3.11
CA ARG A 170 20.41 -18.33 -2.52
C ARG A 170 19.72 -19.21 -3.56
N LEU A 171 18.90 -18.63 -4.42
CA LEU A 171 18.15 -19.39 -5.44
C LEU A 171 19.06 -19.88 -6.58
N PHE A 172 20.03 -19.07 -7.01
CA PHE A 172 20.88 -19.44 -8.14
C PHE A 172 21.98 -20.41 -7.72
N CYS A 173 22.65 -20.17 -6.59
CA CYS A 173 23.74 -21.04 -6.16
C CYS A 173 23.18 -22.35 -5.57
N ASP A 174 22.29 -22.27 -4.58
CA ASP A 174 21.92 -23.46 -3.80
C ASP A 174 20.83 -24.31 -4.45
N VAL A 175 19.97 -23.70 -5.29
CA VAL A 175 18.91 -24.45 -6.01
C VAL A 175 19.32 -24.79 -7.44
N LEU A 176 19.99 -23.89 -8.15
CA LEU A 176 20.37 -24.09 -9.56
C LEU A 176 21.83 -24.53 -9.75
N GLY A 177 22.68 -24.49 -8.72
CA GLY A 177 24.07 -24.93 -8.79
C GLY A 177 25.00 -23.96 -9.53
N TRP A 178 24.60 -22.70 -9.70
CA TRP A 178 25.45 -21.69 -10.33
C TRP A 178 26.61 -21.32 -9.43
N ARG A 179 27.74 -20.92 -10.03
CA ARG A 179 28.81 -20.28 -9.29
C ARG A 179 28.46 -18.84 -8.98
N GLN A 180 28.93 -18.33 -7.86
CA GLN A 180 28.65 -16.96 -7.44
C GLN A 180 29.09 -15.92 -8.49
N GLU A 181 30.21 -16.17 -9.17
CA GLU A 181 30.72 -15.29 -10.23
C GLU A 181 29.74 -15.20 -11.41
N GLU A 182 29.07 -16.30 -11.76
CA GLU A 182 28.07 -16.33 -12.84
C GLU A 182 26.84 -15.48 -12.47
N VAL A 183 26.42 -15.54 -11.20
CA VAL A 183 25.33 -14.71 -10.68
C VAL A 183 25.71 -13.23 -10.73
N VAL A 184 26.91 -12.87 -10.27
CA VAL A 184 27.40 -11.49 -10.29
C VAL A 184 27.50 -10.95 -11.72
N VAL A 185 27.93 -11.77 -12.68
CA VAL A 185 27.98 -11.38 -14.10
C VAL A 185 26.56 -11.11 -14.63
N LEU A 186 25.59 -11.99 -14.35
CA LEU A 186 24.21 -11.79 -14.79
C LEU A 186 23.60 -10.54 -14.15
N THR A 187 23.68 -10.39 -12.82
CA THR A 187 23.10 -9.24 -12.11
C THR A 187 23.77 -7.93 -12.53
N SER A 188 25.05 -7.93 -12.91
CA SER A 188 25.73 -6.78 -13.49
C SER A 188 25.16 -6.35 -14.84
N LYS A 189 24.82 -7.32 -15.70
CA LYS A 189 24.16 -7.04 -17.00
C LYS A 189 22.74 -6.51 -16.80
N VAL A 190 21.97 -7.13 -15.91
CA VAL A 190 20.61 -6.68 -15.53
C VAL A 190 20.67 -5.25 -14.98
N ARG A 191 21.62 -4.95 -14.08
CA ARG A 191 21.84 -3.62 -13.52
C ARG A 191 22.11 -2.57 -14.60
N LYS A 192 22.87 -2.94 -15.65
CA LYS A 192 23.16 -2.07 -16.79
C LYS A 192 21.89 -1.81 -17.60
N GLU A 193 21.17 -2.86 -17.98
CA GLU A 193 19.91 -2.78 -18.75
C GLU A 193 18.83 -1.96 -18.05
N LEU A 194 18.57 -2.20 -16.77
CA LEU A 194 17.55 -1.46 -16.03
C LEU A 194 17.86 0.05 -15.93
N LYS A 195 19.14 0.43 -16.02
CA LYS A 195 19.58 1.83 -16.02
C LYS A 195 19.52 2.49 -17.40
N THR A 196 19.49 1.74 -18.50
CA THR A 196 19.45 2.32 -19.86
C THR A 196 18.08 2.85 -20.26
N ARG A 197 17.00 2.47 -19.53
CA ARG A 197 15.61 2.86 -19.84
C ARG A 197 15.17 2.43 -21.25
N SER A 198 15.76 1.35 -21.76
CA SER A 198 15.52 0.84 -23.12
C SER A 198 14.24 0.03 -23.26
N PHE A 199 13.56 -0.28 -22.15
CA PHE A 199 12.29 -1.00 -22.11
C PHE A 199 11.41 -0.51 -20.96
N HIS A 200 10.13 -0.79 -21.06
CA HIS A 200 9.08 -0.36 -20.15
C HIS A 200 8.63 -1.51 -19.25
N ALA A 201 9.55 -2.02 -18.42
CA ALA A 201 9.28 -3.12 -17.51
C ALA A 201 8.31 -2.70 -16.40
N GLN A 202 7.41 -3.61 -16.07
CA GLN A 202 6.47 -3.54 -14.94
C GLN A 202 6.14 -4.93 -14.41
N TYR A 203 5.53 -4.96 -13.24
CA TYR A 203 4.97 -6.15 -12.60
C TYR A 203 3.71 -5.75 -11.83
N ASP A 204 2.99 -6.71 -11.28
CA ASP A 204 1.73 -6.41 -10.60
C ASP A 204 1.82 -6.62 -9.09
N LEU A 205 1.08 -5.78 -8.37
CA LEU A 205 0.77 -5.95 -6.95
C LEU A 205 -0.73 -6.17 -6.84
N SER A 206 -1.12 -7.25 -6.18
CA SER A 206 -2.50 -7.66 -5.98
C SER A 206 -2.90 -7.50 -4.51
N PRO A 207 -3.37 -6.31 -4.09
CA PRO A 207 -4.03 -6.17 -2.81
C PRO A 207 -5.43 -6.76 -2.85
N LEU A 208 -5.72 -7.57 -1.85
CA LEU A 208 -7.02 -8.18 -1.60
C LEU A 208 -7.53 -7.69 -0.26
N TYR A 209 -8.65 -6.98 -0.30
CA TYR A 209 -9.37 -6.53 0.88
C TYR A 209 -10.58 -7.44 1.10
N SER A 210 -11.05 -7.50 2.33
CA SER A 210 -12.33 -8.16 2.64
C SER A 210 -13.52 -7.19 2.58
N ILE A 211 -13.35 -5.93 2.12
CA ILE A 211 -14.42 -4.93 1.89
C ILE A 211 -14.20 -4.24 0.55
N ALA A 212 -15.28 -3.99 -0.19
CA ALA A 212 -15.22 -3.14 -1.38
C ALA A 212 -14.99 -1.68 -0.97
N TYR A 213 -14.10 -0.95 -1.65
CA TYR A 213 -13.84 0.47 -1.36
C TYR A 213 -15.15 1.31 -1.28
N ASP A 214 -16.09 1.07 -2.19
CA ASP A 214 -17.40 1.74 -2.21
C ASP A 214 -18.27 1.40 -0.99
N GLU A 215 -18.12 0.21 -0.43
CA GLU A 215 -18.81 -0.23 0.79
C GLU A 215 -18.25 0.51 2.02
N VAL A 216 -16.94 0.81 2.05
CA VAL A 216 -16.32 1.66 3.09
C VAL A 216 -16.91 3.07 3.05
N VAL A 217 -17.04 3.66 1.86
CA VAL A 217 -17.61 5.01 1.66
C VAL A 217 -19.10 5.03 1.99
N ARG A 218 -19.88 4.03 1.54
CA ARG A 218 -21.32 3.94 1.88
C ARG A 218 -21.57 3.77 3.36
N ARG A 219 -20.81 2.89 4.04
CA ARG A 219 -20.93 2.70 5.49
C ARG A 219 -20.56 3.97 6.24
N THR A 220 -19.62 4.75 5.72
CA THR A 220 -19.27 6.07 6.24
C THR A 220 -20.42 7.05 6.09
N CYS A 221 -21.03 7.19 4.90
CA CYS A 221 -22.20 8.05 4.70
C CYS A 221 -23.40 7.64 5.57
N SER A 222 -23.65 6.33 5.67
CA SER A 222 -24.75 5.79 6.49
C SER A 222 -24.55 5.99 7.99
N ALA A 223 -23.31 5.89 8.50
CA ALA A 223 -23.00 6.14 9.90
C ALA A 223 -23.15 7.62 10.29
N LEU A 224 -23.19 8.50 9.30
CA LEU A 224 -23.27 9.96 9.44
C LEU A 224 -24.66 10.52 9.11
N ASP A 225 -25.62 9.66 8.74
CA ASP A 225 -26.95 10.05 8.26
C ASP A 225 -26.93 11.10 7.13
N ILE A 226 -25.93 11.01 6.24
CA ILE A 226 -25.80 11.89 5.07
C ILE A 226 -26.05 11.13 3.78
N PRO A 227 -26.70 11.78 2.79
CA PRO A 227 -26.95 11.14 1.51
C PRO A 227 -25.64 10.89 0.74
N PHE A 228 -25.45 9.63 0.35
CA PHE A 228 -24.33 9.19 -0.49
C PHE A 228 -24.29 9.93 -1.84
N ASN A 229 -25.47 10.25 -2.41
CA ASN A 229 -25.58 11.06 -3.62
C ASN A 229 -25.62 12.56 -3.26
N GLY A 230 -24.56 13.30 -3.61
CA GLY A 230 -24.46 14.76 -3.42
C GLY A 230 -23.31 15.22 -2.52
N SER A 231 -22.74 14.31 -1.72
CA SER A 231 -21.58 14.60 -0.87
C SER A 231 -20.27 14.53 -1.68
N ARG A 232 -19.43 15.58 -1.63
CA ARG A 232 -18.10 15.57 -2.30
C ARG A 232 -16.98 15.76 -1.27
N LEU A 233 -16.03 14.82 -1.27
CA LEU A 233 -14.80 14.90 -0.49
C LEU A 233 -13.97 16.10 -0.97
N LEU A 234 -13.62 17.06 -0.11
CA LEU A 234 -12.84 18.25 -0.49
C LEU A 234 -11.36 18.09 -0.17
N ALA A 235 -11.08 17.57 1.03
CA ALA A 235 -9.72 17.37 1.49
C ALA A 235 -9.58 16.07 2.26
N THR A 236 -8.38 15.52 2.21
CA THR A 236 -8.00 14.33 2.96
C THR A 236 -6.62 14.55 3.53
N GLN A 237 -6.54 14.62 4.85
CA GLN A 237 -5.27 14.67 5.56
C GLN A 237 -5.06 13.31 6.24
N LYS A 238 -3.96 12.63 5.92
CA LYS A 238 -3.72 11.26 6.35
C LYS A 238 -2.57 11.21 7.33
N TRP A 239 -2.81 10.60 8.48
CA TRP A 239 -1.82 10.22 9.48
C TRP A 239 -1.86 8.70 9.70
N THR A 240 -0.88 8.16 10.43
CA THR A 240 -0.65 6.72 10.53
C THR A 240 -1.83 5.94 11.14
N LYS A 241 -2.70 6.60 11.91
CA LYS A 241 -3.87 6.00 12.57
C LYS A 241 -5.16 6.80 12.40
N LEU A 242 -5.11 7.90 11.68
CA LEU A 242 -6.19 8.89 11.60
C LEU A 242 -6.20 9.46 10.19
N THR A 243 -7.34 9.39 9.50
CA THR A 243 -7.56 10.16 8.28
C THR A 243 -8.61 11.21 8.60
N VAL A 244 -8.27 12.46 8.40
CA VAL A 244 -9.22 13.56 8.47
C VAL A 244 -9.81 13.73 7.08
N LEU A 245 -11.12 13.51 6.99
CA LEU A 245 -11.88 13.72 5.76
C LEU A 245 -12.70 14.99 5.94
N VAL A 246 -12.54 15.93 5.02
CA VAL A 246 -13.34 17.16 4.99
C VAL A 246 -14.30 17.05 3.82
N PHE A 247 -15.60 17.04 4.13
CA PHE A 247 -16.66 16.96 3.14
C PHE A 247 -17.29 18.35 2.97
N ASP A 248 -17.56 18.74 1.74
CA ASP A 248 -18.52 19.80 1.48
C ASP A 248 -19.92 19.20 1.64
N ILE A 249 -20.74 19.77 2.55
CA ILE A 249 -22.12 19.32 2.75
C ILE A 249 -23.14 20.29 2.13
N PHE A 250 -22.73 21.38 1.48
CA PHE A 250 -23.70 22.26 0.79
C PHE A 250 -23.16 22.78 -0.53
N TYR A 251 -23.10 21.90 -1.52
CA TYR A 251 -22.79 22.28 -2.91
C TYR A 251 -24.04 22.63 -3.72
N ASP A 252 -24.92 23.49 -3.19
CA ASP A 252 -26.02 23.99 -4.00
C ASP A 252 -25.72 25.35 -4.63
N ASN A 253 -24.75 26.13 -4.11
CA ASN A 253 -24.23 27.32 -4.78
C ASN A 253 -22.85 27.69 -4.19
N TYR A 254 -21.76 27.36 -4.89
CA TYR A 254 -20.44 27.93 -4.58
C TYR A 254 -20.50 29.44 -4.88
N VAL A 255 -20.83 30.24 -3.86
CA VAL A 255 -20.89 31.70 -4.01
C VAL A 255 -19.45 32.22 -4.06
N PRO A 256 -19.14 33.10 -5.02
CA PRO A 256 -17.88 33.86 -5.14
C PRO A 256 -17.32 34.48 -3.83
N THR A 257 -18.13 34.56 -2.77
CA THR A 257 -17.77 35.10 -1.46
C THR A 257 -17.49 34.02 -0.40
N ALA A 258 -17.39 32.72 -0.75
CA ALA A 258 -17.13 31.62 0.20
C ALA A 258 -15.74 31.65 0.88
N HIS A 259 -14.95 32.70 0.65
CA HIS A 259 -13.67 33.00 1.30
C HIS A 259 -13.76 33.43 2.78
N TYR A 260 -14.94 33.33 3.40
CA TYR A 260 -15.12 33.57 4.83
C TYR A 260 -15.09 32.26 5.60
N LYS A 261 -14.50 32.32 6.81
CA LYS A 261 -14.52 31.31 7.88
C LYS A 261 -15.79 30.45 7.81
N VAL A 262 -15.74 29.32 7.11
CA VAL A 262 -16.87 28.40 6.95
C VAL A 262 -16.83 27.41 8.09
N ASN A 263 -17.98 27.09 8.68
CA ASN A 263 -18.06 26.07 9.72
C ASN A 263 -18.26 24.69 9.07
N LEU A 264 -17.30 24.25 8.24
CA LEU A 264 -17.43 22.96 7.56
C LEU A 264 -17.32 21.83 8.60
N PRO A 265 -18.08 20.74 8.40
CA PRO A 265 -17.93 19.55 9.22
C PRO A 265 -16.58 18.90 8.92
N VAL A 266 -15.75 18.81 9.96
CA VAL A 266 -14.45 18.13 9.92
C VAL A 266 -14.63 16.78 10.59
N LEU A 267 -14.39 15.71 9.84
CA LEU A 267 -14.53 14.34 10.33
C LEU A 267 -13.16 13.74 10.61
N LEU A 268 -13.07 13.13 11.79
CA LEU A 268 -11.94 12.35 12.21
C LEU A 268 -12.30 10.88 11.98
N VAL A 269 -11.73 10.28 10.94
CA VAL A 269 -11.80 8.84 10.72
C VAL A 269 -10.63 8.21 11.43
N ASP A 270 -10.89 7.74 12.63
CA ASP A 270 -9.90 7.05 13.43
C ASP A 270 -9.97 5.57 13.08
N TYR A 271 -8.86 5.05 12.55
CA TYR A 271 -8.77 3.64 12.20
C TYR A 271 -8.38 2.89 13.47
N GLY A 272 -9.38 2.66 14.32
CA GLY A 272 -9.28 1.67 15.39
C GLY A 272 -8.99 0.28 14.79
N ARG A 273 -8.35 -0.62 15.56
CA ARG A 273 -7.93 -1.96 15.08
C ARG A 273 -9.11 -2.91 14.90
N THR A 274 -10.24 -2.65 15.54
CA THR A 274 -11.46 -3.48 15.50
C THR A 274 -12.57 -2.84 14.69
N GLN A 275 -12.75 -1.52 14.82
CA GLN A 275 -13.71 -0.74 14.03
C GLN A 275 -13.11 0.63 13.73
N SER A 276 -13.28 1.07 12.49
CA SER A 276 -13.08 2.47 12.13
C SER A 276 -14.22 3.28 12.72
N TYR A 277 -13.91 4.24 13.58
CA TYR A 277 -14.91 5.13 14.14
C TYR A 277 -14.76 6.51 13.52
N VAL A 278 -15.88 7.00 12.99
CA VAL A 278 -15.98 8.34 12.45
C VAL A 278 -16.58 9.21 13.53
N ARG A 279 -15.82 10.21 13.99
CA ARG A 279 -16.33 11.20 14.93
C ARG A 279 -16.19 12.58 14.32
N VAL A 280 -17.13 13.45 14.64
CA VAL A 280 -17.00 14.86 14.28
C VAL A 280 -15.93 15.48 15.18
N ALA A 281 -15.03 16.27 14.58
CA ALA A 281 -14.02 17.00 15.33
C ALA A 281 -14.65 17.93 16.37
N SER A 282 -13.93 18.19 17.47
CA SER A 282 -14.35 19.18 18.48
C SER A 282 -14.53 20.55 17.83
N PRO A 283 -15.37 21.43 18.40
CA PRO A 283 -15.60 22.77 17.84
C PRO A 283 -14.29 23.54 17.59
N GLU A 284 -13.34 23.48 18.52
CA GLU A 284 -12.06 24.19 18.46
C GLU A 284 -11.16 23.62 17.36
N PHE A 285 -11.10 22.29 17.21
CA PHE A 285 -10.30 21.65 16.17
C PHE A 285 -10.91 21.84 14.78
N ARG A 286 -12.24 21.81 14.70
CA ARG A 286 -12.99 22.10 13.48
C ARG A 286 -12.76 23.54 13.04
N GLU A 287 -12.78 24.49 13.97
CA GLU A 287 -12.47 25.89 13.69
C GLU A 287 -11.04 26.05 13.16
N ALA A 288 -10.06 25.40 13.79
CA ALA A 288 -8.66 25.45 13.35
C ALA A 288 -8.45 24.88 11.94
N ILE A 289 -9.08 23.75 11.60
CA ILE A 289 -8.97 23.12 10.27
C ILE A 289 -9.69 23.95 9.20
N ASN A 290 -10.86 24.50 9.52
CA ASN A 290 -11.56 25.41 8.61
C ASN A 290 -10.78 26.69 8.36
N ASP A 291 -10.14 27.26 9.39
CA ASP A 291 -9.26 28.42 9.27
C ASP A 291 -8.05 28.12 8.39
N HIS A 292 -7.46 26.95 8.58
CA HIS A 292 -6.36 26.48 7.74
C HIS A 292 -6.78 26.33 6.28
N LEU A 293 -7.92 25.67 6.01
CA LEU A 293 -8.42 25.47 4.65
C LEU A 293 -8.82 26.77 3.97
N ALA A 294 -9.51 27.67 4.69
CA ALA A 294 -9.84 29.00 4.18
C ALA A 294 -8.56 29.79 3.85
N THR A 295 -7.55 29.70 4.71
CA THR A 295 -6.23 30.30 4.48
C THR A 295 -5.56 29.72 3.23
N GLN A 296 -5.56 28.39 3.06
CA GLN A 296 -5.02 27.74 1.86
C GLN A 296 -5.77 28.18 0.58
N HIS A 297 -7.09 28.19 0.59
CA HIS A 297 -7.88 28.70 -0.55
C HIS A 297 -7.55 30.16 -0.89
N ASN A 298 -7.35 31.01 0.13
CA ASN A 298 -6.95 32.40 -0.06
C ASN A 298 -5.53 32.54 -0.62
N TYR A 299 -4.60 31.64 -0.27
CA TYR A 299 -3.24 31.62 -0.81
C TYR A 299 -3.17 31.11 -2.26
N HIS A 300 -4.04 30.19 -2.65
CA HIS A 300 -3.99 29.53 -3.97
C HIS A 300 -4.92 30.14 -5.03
N GLY A 301 -5.68 31.18 -4.67
CA GLY A 301 -6.46 32.00 -5.60
C GLY A 301 -7.81 31.41 -6.02
N TRP A 302 -8.60 32.24 -6.71
CA TRP A 302 -10.01 32.03 -7.06
C TRP A 302 -10.30 30.72 -7.84
N ASP A 303 -9.34 30.26 -8.63
CA ASP A 303 -9.48 29.08 -9.49
C ASP A 303 -8.88 27.79 -8.90
N GLY A 304 -8.47 27.81 -7.63
CA GLY A 304 -7.97 26.63 -6.91
C GLY A 304 -9.06 25.57 -6.73
N LYS A 305 -9.10 24.56 -7.62
CA LYS A 305 -10.06 23.44 -7.57
C LYS A 305 -9.60 22.31 -6.61
N PRO A 306 -10.50 21.61 -5.87
CA PRO A 306 -10.13 20.46 -5.02
C PRO A 306 -9.88 19.18 -5.84
N HIS A 307 -9.13 18.16 -5.37
CA HIS A 307 -8.97 17.71 -3.98
C HIS A 307 -7.62 18.08 -3.33
N HIS A 308 -7.66 18.65 -2.13
CA HIS A 308 -6.47 18.92 -1.32
C HIS A 308 -6.09 17.67 -0.51
N PHE A 309 -4.96 17.05 -0.82
CA PHE A 309 -4.47 15.86 -0.11
C PHE A 309 -3.14 16.16 0.57
N GLU A 310 -3.06 15.88 1.87
CA GLU A 310 -1.85 16.10 2.66
C GLU A 310 -1.54 14.83 3.45
N ASP A 311 -0.38 14.23 3.20
CA ASP A 311 0.06 13.03 3.89
C ASP A 311 1.11 13.36 4.94
N GLN A 312 0.67 13.32 6.19
CA GLN A 312 1.45 13.64 7.38
C GLN A 312 2.04 12.37 8.01
N THR A 313 2.03 11.23 7.30
CA THR A 313 2.66 9.98 7.75
C THR A 313 4.18 9.98 7.63
N SER A 314 4.77 11.00 6.99
CA SER A 314 6.23 11.17 6.83
C SER A 314 6.79 12.28 7.75
N ALA A 315 8.05 12.18 8.15
CA ALA A 315 8.72 13.15 9.03
C ALA A 315 9.18 14.45 8.34
N ALA A 316 8.97 14.59 7.02
CA ALA A 316 9.30 15.81 6.30
C ALA A 316 8.08 16.72 6.21
N ALA A 317 8.24 18.00 6.59
CA ALA A 317 7.21 19.00 6.36
C ALA A 317 6.88 19.06 4.85
N PRO A 318 5.59 19.10 4.45
CA PRO A 318 5.21 19.17 3.05
C PRO A 318 5.85 20.39 2.40
N LYS A 319 6.53 20.17 1.26
CA LYS A 319 7.08 21.26 0.44
C LYS A 319 6.05 21.67 -0.59
N TYR A 320 5.70 22.94 -0.58
CA TYR A 320 4.87 23.58 -1.59
C TYR A 320 5.78 24.38 -2.52
N GLU A 321 5.55 24.30 -3.83
CA GLU A 321 6.20 25.21 -4.77
C GLU A 321 5.67 26.63 -4.54
N ASN A 322 6.55 27.63 -4.53
CA ASN A 322 6.15 29.03 -4.43
C ASN A 322 5.42 29.42 -5.74
N PRO A 323 4.12 29.75 -5.70
CA PRO A 323 3.36 30.08 -6.91
C PRO A 323 3.78 31.42 -7.56
N ARG A 324 4.79 32.10 -7.01
CA ARG A 324 5.41 33.33 -7.55
C ARG A 324 6.90 33.15 -7.88
N ASP A 325 7.34 31.96 -8.23
CA ASP A 325 8.67 31.82 -8.83
C ASP A 325 8.68 32.48 -10.23
N THR A 326 9.21 33.70 -10.30
CA THR A 326 9.34 34.48 -11.53
C THR A 326 10.47 33.98 -12.43
N SER A 327 11.25 32.96 -12.02
CA SER A 327 12.26 32.35 -12.89
C SER A 327 11.66 31.46 -13.99
N VAL A 328 10.35 31.24 -13.94
CA VAL A 328 9.56 30.47 -14.93
C VAL A 328 8.73 31.38 -15.85
N LEU A 329 8.93 32.71 -15.80
CA LEU A 329 8.36 33.68 -16.74
C LEU A 329 9.31 33.99 -17.90
#